data_AF-A0A015JTM6-F1
#
_entry.id   AF-A0A015JTM6-F1
#
_cell.length_a   1.000
_cell.length_b   1.000
_cell.length_c   1.000
_cell.angle_alpha   90.00
_cell.angle_beta   90.00
_cell.angle_gamma   90.00
#
_symmetry.space_group_name_H-M   'P 1'
#
loop_
_entity.id
_entity.type
_entity.pdbx_description
1 polymer ?
#
loop_
_entity_poly.entity_id
_entity_poly.type
_entity_poly.pdbx_seq_one_letter_code
_entity_poly.pdbx_strand_id
1 'polypeptide(L)'
;MSLNLTNYRECKKFIEKHYETITEICLKFAIDIDGLLDKNIKEFKEIVKIVFKLVQVNFAEKSKIYKEEKMKFYIQRQCEDLQDNKKRFLDSTLNRKRSKIVLNKIVIEKNSVKQLISDEELIENELIEYFRSFAEKKLNSNEKLKGRWIRQYSPKQDINECWYNEVIQPISKSEWDHMIRQLANDKALGISQISNEMLKHMGISMKSVTLKLANLCLQVGDIPEEWRHALLYLILKIMDWEYSLTKTRPIILLETLRKVLMKIITKRLSKVIAERNILKGGNHAGLPGGSTEVPLRIINTCIEDAKKNNKELWLTFQDLSKAYNRVDIKMLRLALQRIKIPEVLICLMINLFTNSKKSVIKENGITRQYTSIIGIDQGEVISLLL
;
A
#
# COMPACT_ATOMS: atom_id res chain seq x y z
N MET A 1 40.53 -29.47 9.86
CA MET A 1 40.24 -30.65 10.72
C MET A 1 41.47 -31.54 10.72
N SER A 2 42.10 -31.77 11.87
CA SER A 2 43.17 -32.76 12.00
C SER A 2 42.57 -34.07 12.49
N LEU A 3 42.68 -35.14 11.70
CA LEU A 3 42.41 -36.50 12.18
C LEU A 3 43.43 -36.81 13.30
N ASN A 4 42.94 -36.99 14.53
CA ASN A 4 43.75 -37.36 15.70
C ASN A 4 44.07 -38.88 15.66
N LEU A 5 44.72 -39.32 14.58
CA LEU A 5 45.27 -40.66 14.47
C LEU A 5 46.68 -40.64 15.08
N THR A 6 46.88 -41.41 16.15
CA THR A 6 48.09 -41.36 17.00
C THR A 6 49.05 -42.52 16.77
N ASN A 7 48.57 -43.66 16.24
CA ASN A 7 49.40 -44.82 15.92
C ASN A 7 48.97 -45.53 14.62
N TYR A 8 49.86 -46.36 14.07
CA TYR A 8 49.69 -47.00 12.75
C TYR A 8 48.46 -47.93 12.71
N ARG A 9 48.19 -48.61 13.82
CA ARG A 9 47.07 -49.56 13.95
C ARG A 9 45.71 -48.87 13.90
N GLU A 10 45.58 -47.69 14.52
CA GLU A 10 44.39 -46.84 14.44
C GLU A 10 44.19 -46.29 13.02
N CYS A 11 45.27 -45.84 12.37
CA CYS A 11 45.21 -45.32 11.01
C CYS A 11 44.76 -46.40 10.01
N LYS A 12 45.30 -47.62 10.11
CA LYS A 12 44.91 -48.73 9.26
C LYS A 12 43.43 -49.11 9.42
N LYS A 13 42.96 -49.27 10.67
CA LYS A 13 41.54 -49.53 10.97
C LYS A 13 40.61 -48.43 10.44
N PHE A 14 41.05 -47.17 10.51
CA PHE A 14 40.27 -46.03 9.98
C PHE A 14 40.19 -46.07 8.46
N ILE A 15 41.31 -46.32 7.77
CA ILE A 15 41.36 -46.45 6.31
C ILE A 15 40.49 -47.63 5.86
N GLU A 16 40.59 -48.80 6.50
CA GLU A 16 39.78 -49.98 6.20
C GLU A 16 38.28 -49.70 6.38
N LYS A 17 37.89 -49.05 7.48
CA LYS A 17 36.48 -48.72 7.77
C LYS A 17 35.88 -47.73 6.77
N HIS A 18 36.69 -46.83 6.21
CA HIS A 18 36.23 -45.76 5.32
C HIS A 18 36.79 -45.88 3.90
N TYR A 19 37.25 -47.08 3.53
CA TYR A 19 38.04 -47.31 2.31
C TYR A 19 37.29 -46.89 1.06
N GLU A 20 36.02 -47.28 0.93
CA GLU A 20 35.16 -46.94 -0.22
C GLU A 20 35.02 -45.43 -0.39
N THR A 21 34.69 -44.72 0.70
CA THR A 21 34.53 -43.25 0.68
C THR A 21 35.85 -42.54 0.36
N ILE A 22 36.96 -42.99 0.93
CA ILE A 22 38.29 -42.39 0.65
C ILE A 22 38.68 -42.64 -0.81
N THR A 23 38.44 -43.85 -1.32
CA THR A 23 38.74 -44.25 -2.70
C THR A 23 37.91 -43.45 -3.70
N GLU A 24 36.61 -43.32 -3.46
CA GLU A 24 35.71 -42.51 -4.31
C GLU A 24 36.17 -41.05 -4.39
N ILE A 25 36.56 -40.46 -3.26
CA ILE A 25 37.07 -39.09 -3.21
C ILE A 25 38.41 -39.00 -3.96
N CYS A 26 39.37 -39.90 -3.70
CA CYS A 26 40.66 -39.87 -4.37
C CYS A 26 40.56 -40.07 -5.89
N LEU A 27 39.72 -41.02 -6.35
CA LEU A 27 39.46 -41.25 -7.77
C LEU A 27 38.85 -40.01 -8.45
N LYS A 28 37.89 -39.35 -7.78
CA LYS A 28 37.26 -38.12 -8.28
C LYS A 28 38.24 -36.97 -8.49
N PHE A 29 39.37 -36.98 -7.79
CA PHE A 29 40.45 -35.99 -7.90
C PHE A 29 41.72 -36.53 -8.56
N ALA A 30 41.67 -37.72 -9.18
CA ALA A 30 42.81 -38.39 -9.82
C ALA A 30 44.05 -38.53 -8.91
N ILE A 31 43.83 -38.81 -7.62
CA ILE A 31 44.90 -39.06 -6.65
C ILE A 31 45.24 -40.54 -6.66
N ASP A 32 46.54 -40.84 -6.79
CA ASP A 32 47.06 -42.19 -6.73
C ASP A 32 46.82 -42.85 -5.35
N ILE A 33 46.16 -43.99 -5.40
CA ILE A 33 45.68 -44.79 -4.26
C ILE A 33 46.43 -46.13 -4.15
N ASP A 34 47.44 -46.37 -4.98
CA ASP A 34 48.25 -47.58 -4.87
C ASP A 34 48.90 -47.67 -3.48
N GLY A 35 48.74 -48.86 -2.87
CA GLY A 35 49.23 -49.14 -1.52
C GLY A 35 48.56 -48.34 -0.40
N LEU A 36 47.34 -47.80 -0.57
CA LEU A 36 46.68 -46.96 0.46
C LEU A 36 46.61 -47.61 1.85
N LEU A 37 46.46 -48.93 1.90
CA LEU A 37 46.43 -49.73 3.15
C LEU A 37 47.82 -49.95 3.77
N ASP A 38 48.88 -49.73 2.99
CA ASP A 38 50.28 -49.90 3.38
C ASP A 38 50.95 -48.57 3.76
N LYS A 39 50.30 -47.42 3.48
CA LYS A 39 50.82 -46.08 3.79
C LYS A 39 50.92 -45.83 5.29
N ASN A 40 51.99 -45.15 5.70
CA ASN A 40 52.15 -44.73 7.10
C ASN A 40 51.26 -43.51 7.42
N ILE A 41 51.12 -43.17 8.72
CA ILE A 41 50.25 -42.07 9.18
C ILE A 41 50.63 -40.73 8.53
N LYS A 42 51.92 -40.50 8.28
CA LYS A 42 52.41 -39.23 7.72
C LYS A 42 51.98 -39.10 6.26
N GLU A 43 52.14 -40.16 5.47
CA GLU A 43 51.69 -40.24 4.07
C GLU A 43 50.17 -40.08 3.96
N PHE A 44 49.40 -40.77 4.82
CA PHE A 44 47.94 -40.63 4.82
C PHE A 44 47.50 -39.20 5.18
N LYS A 45 48.13 -38.56 6.18
CA LYS A 45 47.84 -37.16 6.54
C LYS A 45 48.15 -36.20 5.39
N GLU A 46 49.19 -36.43 4.60
CA GLU A 46 49.49 -35.62 3.42
C GLU A 46 48.45 -35.82 2.30
N ILE A 47 48.00 -37.06 2.05
CA ILE A 47 46.91 -37.33 1.10
C ILE A 47 45.63 -36.58 1.51
N VAL A 48 45.25 -36.65 2.79
CA VAL A 48 44.06 -35.94 3.30
C VAL A 48 44.18 -34.42 3.13
N LYS A 49 45.38 -33.85 3.34
CA LYS A 49 45.62 -32.41 3.10
C LYS A 49 45.47 -32.05 1.61
N ILE A 50 46.00 -32.88 0.71
CA ILE A 50 45.90 -32.67 -0.73
C ILE A 50 44.44 -32.75 -1.18
N VAL A 51 43.73 -33.80 -0.78
CA VAL A 51 42.29 -33.98 -1.01
C VAL A 51 41.51 -32.75 -0.54
N PHE A 52 41.76 -32.29 0.69
CA PHE A 52 41.04 -31.16 1.26
C PHE A 52 41.26 -29.88 0.45
N LYS A 53 42.50 -29.60 0.03
CA LYS A 53 42.81 -28.46 -0.86
C LYS A 53 42.08 -28.57 -2.20
N LEU A 54 42.09 -29.75 -2.82
CA LEU A 54 41.43 -29.98 -4.11
C LEU A 54 39.90 -29.83 -4.02
N VAL A 55 39.29 -30.32 -2.93
CA VAL A 55 37.87 -30.12 -2.65
C VAL A 55 37.53 -28.64 -2.50
N GLN A 56 38.35 -27.87 -1.77
CA GLN A 56 38.15 -26.43 -1.62
C GLN A 56 38.23 -25.68 -2.96
N VAL A 57 39.21 -26.01 -3.79
CA VAL A 57 39.38 -25.41 -5.13
C VAL A 57 38.18 -25.74 -6.02
N ASN A 58 37.76 -27.00 -6.08
CA ASN A 58 36.60 -27.43 -6.87
C ASN A 58 35.30 -26.79 -6.37
N PHE A 59 35.12 -26.67 -5.05
CA PHE A 59 33.98 -25.95 -4.50
C PHE A 59 33.97 -24.47 -4.92
N ALA A 60 35.13 -23.80 -4.86
CA ALA A 60 35.25 -22.40 -5.28
C ALA A 60 34.93 -22.24 -6.78
N GLU A 61 35.43 -23.15 -7.62
CA GLU A 61 35.15 -23.18 -9.06
C GLU A 61 33.67 -23.41 -9.35
N LYS A 62 33.05 -24.44 -8.76
CA LYS A 62 31.61 -24.70 -8.90
C LYS A 62 30.76 -23.54 -8.39
N SER A 63 31.16 -22.89 -7.29
CA SER A 63 30.48 -21.71 -6.77
C SER A 63 30.56 -20.54 -7.75
N LYS A 64 31.70 -20.37 -8.42
CA LYS A 64 31.89 -19.35 -9.47
C LYS A 64 30.99 -19.63 -10.67
N ILE A 65 31.00 -20.86 -11.21
CA ILE A 65 30.15 -21.28 -12.32
C ILE A 65 28.67 -21.05 -11.99
N TYR A 66 28.22 -21.50 -10.81
CA TYR A 66 26.85 -21.28 -10.35
C TYR A 66 26.46 -19.80 -10.29
N LYS A 67 27.36 -18.94 -9.80
CA LYS A 67 27.12 -17.48 -9.77
C LYS A 67 27.01 -16.89 -11.18
N GLU A 68 27.87 -17.32 -12.10
CA GLU A 68 27.84 -16.88 -13.50
C GLU A 68 26.57 -17.32 -14.22
N GLU A 69 26.15 -18.58 -14.06
CA GLU A 69 24.89 -19.10 -14.61
C GLU A 69 23.68 -18.35 -14.06
N LYS A 70 23.66 -18.13 -12.75
CA LYS A 70 22.60 -17.39 -12.09
C LYS A 70 22.53 -15.94 -12.59
N MET A 71 23.69 -15.31 -12.81
CA MET A 71 23.75 -13.95 -13.35
C MET A 71 23.25 -13.91 -14.79
N LYS A 72 23.68 -14.84 -15.65
CA LYS A 72 23.18 -14.97 -17.03
C LYS A 72 21.67 -15.16 -17.06
N PHE A 73 21.13 -16.03 -16.21
CA PHE A 73 19.69 -16.26 -16.09
C PHE A 73 18.93 -14.97 -15.74
N TYR A 74 19.39 -14.21 -14.75
CA TYR A 74 18.72 -12.96 -14.37
C TYR A 74 18.83 -11.87 -15.45
N ILE A 75 19.96 -11.79 -16.16
CA ILE A 75 20.13 -10.87 -17.29
C ILE A 75 19.13 -11.23 -18.40
N GLN A 76 19.07 -12.49 -18.79
CA GLN A 76 18.15 -12.95 -19.82
C GLN A 76 16.69 -12.70 -19.44
N ARG A 77 16.33 -12.99 -18.19
CA ARG A 77 15.00 -12.69 -17.66
C ARG A 77 14.68 -11.19 -17.66
N GLN A 78 15.65 -10.32 -17.35
CA GLN A 78 15.46 -8.87 -17.45
C GLN A 78 15.22 -8.43 -18.89
N CYS A 79 15.93 -9.01 -19.87
CA CYS A 79 15.72 -8.71 -21.28
C CYS A 79 14.32 -9.14 -21.75
N GLU A 80 13.84 -10.31 -21.31
CA GLU A 80 12.47 -10.78 -21.57
C GLU A 80 11.43 -9.85 -20.91
N ASP A 81 11.62 -9.51 -19.63
CA ASP A 81 10.75 -8.61 -18.89
C ASP A 81 10.70 -7.19 -19.51
N LEU A 82 11.77 -6.72 -20.17
CA LEU A 82 11.76 -5.42 -20.86
C LEU A 82 10.72 -5.39 -21.99
N GLN A 83 10.56 -6.51 -22.70
CA GLN A 83 9.61 -6.65 -23.80
C GLN A 83 8.20 -6.91 -23.28
N ASP A 84 8.04 -7.89 -22.38
CA ASP A 84 6.73 -8.44 -22.02
C ASP A 84 6.15 -7.87 -20.71
N ASN A 85 6.99 -7.35 -19.82
CA ASN A 85 6.57 -6.92 -18.48
C ASN A 85 7.39 -5.75 -17.93
N LYS A 86 7.22 -4.58 -18.54
CA LYS A 86 7.93 -3.33 -18.19
C LYS A 86 7.89 -3.00 -16.69
N LYS A 87 6.84 -3.38 -15.96
CA LYS A 87 6.73 -3.20 -14.50
C LYS A 87 7.73 -4.08 -13.75
N ARG A 88 7.81 -5.37 -14.12
CA ARG A 88 8.72 -6.33 -13.49
C ARG A 88 10.18 -6.01 -13.82
N PHE A 89 10.44 -5.56 -15.05
CA PHE A 89 11.73 -5.00 -15.44
C PHE A 89 12.12 -3.84 -14.51
N LEU A 90 11.27 -2.82 -14.37
CA LEU A 90 11.54 -1.67 -13.50
C LEU A 90 11.75 -2.09 -12.03
N ASP A 91 10.93 -3.01 -11.51
CA ASP A 91 11.08 -3.50 -10.13
C ASP A 91 12.44 -4.21 -9.93
N SER A 92 12.87 -5.00 -10.92
CA SER A 92 14.16 -5.71 -10.93
C SER A 92 15.35 -4.75 -11.05
N THR A 93 15.35 -3.88 -12.07
CA THR A 93 16.44 -2.94 -12.36
C THR A 93 16.64 -1.92 -11.24
N LEU A 94 15.55 -1.43 -10.66
CA LEU A 94 15.61 -0.48 -9.54
C LEU A 94 15.78 -1.17 -8.18
N ASN A 95 15.98 -2.49 -8.16
CA ASN A 95 16.08 -3.31 -6.94
C ASN A 95 14.96 -3.02 -5.93
N ARG A 96 13.74 -2.78 -6.43
CA ARG A 96 12.57 -2.50 -5.60
C ARG A 96 12.14 -3.77 -4.88
N LYS A 97 12.65 -3.98 -3.66
CA LYS A 97 12.11 -4.99 -2.77
C LYS A 97 10.69 -4.57 -2.37
N ARG A 98 9.72 -5.48 -2.43
CA ARG A 98 8.40 -5.25 -1.83
C ARG A 98 8.45 -5.72 -0.38
N SER A 99 8.65 -4.80 0.55
CA SER A 99 8.52 -5.10 1.98
C SER A 99 7.04 -5.14 2.36
N LYS A 100 6.63 -6.23 3.03
CA LYS A 100 5.30 -6.37 3.63
C LYS A 100 5.40 -5.95 5.09
N ILE A 101 4.41 -5.21 5.59
CA ILE A 101 4.32 -4.93 7.03
C ILE A 101 3.83 -6.19 7.72
N VAL A 102 4.59 -6.65 8.70
CA VAL A 102 4.21 -7.75 9.59
C VAL A 102 3.96 -7.15 10.96
N LEU A 103 2.71 -7.21 11.42
CA LEU A 103 2.27 -6.64 12.70
C LEU A 103 2.44 -7.65 13.84
N ASN A 104 3.59 -8.30 13.91
CA ASN A 104 3.98 -9.14 15.05
C ASN A 104 4.82 -8.38 16.08
N LYS A 105 5.33 -7.20 15.70
CA LYS A 105 6.10 -6.30 16.54
C LYS A 105 5.81 -4.86 16.16
N ILE A 106 5.69 -3.99 17.16
CA ILE A 106 5.58 -2.55 16.96
C ILE A 106 6.48 -1.80 17.94
N VAL A 107 7.07 -0.70 17.48
CA VAL A 107 7.78 0.25 18.34
C VAL A 107 6.85 1.40 18.68
N ILE A 108 6.70 1.63 19.96
CA ILE A 108 5.92 2.75 20.51
C ILE A 108 6.86 3.64 21.28
N GLU A 109 6.64 4.94 21.18
CA GLU A 109 7.36 5.94 21.94
C GLU A 109 6.42 6.50 23.00
N LYS A 110 6.70 6.18 24.27
CA LYS A 110 5.99 6.74 25.45
C LYS A 110 7.03 7.47 26.30
N ASN A 111 6.78 8.73 26.63
CA ASN A 111 7.68 9.58 27.44
C ASN A 111 9.14 9.59 26.93
N SER A 112 9.33 9.70 25.61
CA SER A 112 10.65 9.68 24.95
C SER A 112 11.46 8.39 25.10
N VAL A 113 10.84 7.31 25.59
CA VAL A 113 11.41 5.97 25.62
C VAL A 113 10.75 5.14 24.53
N LYS A 114 11.58 4.54 23.66
CA LYS A 114 11.12 3.59 22.64
C LYS A 114 11.01 2.21 23.24
N GLN A 115 9.81 1.64 23.21
CA GLN A 115 9.53 0.28 23.66
C GLN A 115 9.13 -0.57 22.46
N LEU A 116 9.76 -1.74 22.32
CA LEU A 116 9.35 -2.76 21.36
C LEU A 116 8.32 -3.67 22.02
N ILE A 117 7.13 -3.75 21.43
CA ILE A 117 6.05 -4.64 21.87
C ILE A 117 6.00 -5.81 20.90
N SER A 118 5.91 -7.02 21.44
CA SER A 118 5.76 -8.27 20.67
C SER A 118 4.56 -9.13 21.12
N ASP A 119 3.89 -8.73 22.19
CA ASP A 119 2.68 -9.41 22.69
C ASP A 119 1.48 -9.06 21.81
N GLU A 120 0.69 -10.06 21.42
CA GLU A 120 -0.38 -9.90 20.45
C GLU A 120 -1.54 -9.03 20.97
N GLU A 121 -1.93 -9.18 22.24
CA GLU A 121 -3.02 -8.39 22.81
C GLU A 121 -2.60 -6.94 23.02
N LEU A 122 -1.37 -6.71 23.48
CA LEU A 122 -0.81 -5.36 23.58
C LEU A 122 -0.67 -4.70 22.20
N ILE A 123 -0.20 -5.42 21.17
CA ILE A 123 -0.13 -4.90 19.80
C ILE A 123 -1.52 -4.47 19.32
N GLU A 124 -2.53 -5.31 19.54
CA GLU A 124 -3.90 -5.02 19.12
C GLU A 124 -4.45 -3.76 19.80
N ASN A 125 -4.31 -3.66 21.11
CA ASN A 125 -4.78 -2.49 21.87
C ASN A 125 -4.07 -1.22 21.40
N GLU A 126 -2.75 -1.27 21.21
CA GLU A 126 -1.97 -0.12 20.76
C GLU A 126 -2.27 0.28 19.30
N LEU A 127 -2.57 -0.68 18.41
CA LEU A 127 -3.04 -0.37 17.06
C LEU A 127 -4.36 0.38 17.09
N ILE A 128 -5.32 -0.11 17.88
CA ILE A 128 -6.64 0.49 18.03
C ILE A 128 -6.49 1.90 18.61
N GLU A 129 -5.75 2.07 19.71
CA GLU A 129 -5.50 3.37 20.33
C GLU A 129 -4.77 4.33 19.38
N TYR A 130 -3.75 3.85 18.66
CA TYR A 130 -3.01 4.68 17.70
C TYR A 130 -3.93 5.25 16.60
N PHE A 131 -4.77 4.43 15.98
CA PHE A 131 -5.67 4.90 14.92
C PHE A 131 -6.89 5.66 15.47
N ARG A 132 -7.38 5.33 16.66
CA ARG A 132 -8.44 6.07 17.36
C ARG A 132 -7.98 7.47 17.75
N SER A 133 -6.73 7.61 18.24
CA SER A 133 -6.15 8.90 18.64
C SER A 133 -6.09 9.94 17.52
N PHE A 134 -6.14 9.51 16.26
CA PHE A 134 -6.24 10.44 15.13
C PHE A 134 -7.55 11.23 15.17
N ALA A 135 -8.61 10.63 15.71
CA ALA A 135 -9.94 11.21 15.83
C ALA A 135 -10.17 11.96 17.15
N GLU A 136 -9.37 11.72 18.19
CA GLU A 136 -9.59 12.30 19.52
C GLU A 136 -8.97 13.69 19.73
N LYS A 137 -8.09 14.15 18.82
CA LYS A 137 -7.62 15.54 18.81
C LYS A 137 -8.74 16.47 18.36
N LYS A 138 -9.71 16.71 19.26
CA LYS A 138 -10.80 17.67 19.14
C LYS A 138 -10.28 19.03 18.68
N LEU A 139 -10.76 19.51 17.53
CA LEU A 139 -11.13 20.93 17.47
C LEU A 139 -12.43 21.06 18.29
N ASN A 140 -12.54 22.07 19.15
CA ASN A 140 -13.73 22.35 19.96
C ASN A 140 -14.99 22.43 19.08
N SER A 141 -15.70 21.32 18.92
CA SER A 141 -16.70 21.14 17.87
C SER A 141 -18.07 21.77 18.19
N ASN A 142 -18.17 22.53 19.27
CA ASN A 142 -19.37 23.30 19.65
C ASN A 142 -19.17 24.82 19.54
N GLU A 143 -18.00 25.30 19.13
CA GLU A 143 -17.83 26.72 18.87
C GLU A 143 -18.52 27.09 17.55
N LYS A 144 -19.54 27.97 17.63
CA LYS A 144 -20.13 28.60 16.46
C LYS A 144 -19.02 29.29 15.65
N LEU A 145 -19.08 29.22 14.32
CA LEU A 145 -18.17 29.98 13.45
C LEU A 145 -18.15 31.45 13.86
N LYS A 146 -16.95 32.05 13.98
CA LYS A 146 -16.78 33.45 14.37
C LYS A 146 -16.15 34.27 13.23
N GLY A 147 -16.57 35.53 13.14
CA GLY A 147 -15.96 36.56 12.29
C GLY A 147 -15.87 36.16 10.81
N ARG A 148 -14.64 36.20 10.27
CA ARG A 148 -14.36 35.97 8.84
C ARG A 148 -14.84 34.61 8.34
N TRP A 149 -14.92 33.59 9.20
CA TRP A 149 -15.27 32.24 8.80
C TRP A 149 -16.75 32.08 8.45
N ILE A 150 -17.64 32.87 9.07
CA ILE A 150 -19.07 32.90 8.68
C ILE A 150 -19.18 33.30 7.20
N ARG A 151 -18.49 34.38 6.81
CA ARG A 151 -18.46 34.86 5.43
C ARG A 151 -17.81 33.83 4.50
N GLN A 152 -16.72 33.21 4.93
CA GLN A 152 -16.00 32.22 4.13
C GLN A 152 -16.84 30.97 3.86
N TYR A 153 -17.69 30.51 4.78
CA TYR A 153 -18.55 29.34 4.58
C TYR A 153 -19.96 29.67 4.07
N SER A 154 -20.26 30.95 3.82
CA SER A 154 -21.56 31.35 3.27
C SER A 154 -21.74 30.85 1.83
N PRO A 155 -22.94 30.41 1.43
CA PRO A 155 -23.23 29.97 0.07
C PRO A 155 -22.78 30.97 -1.00
N LYS A 156 -22.05 30.48 -1.99
CA LYS A 156 -21.57 31.28 -3.12
C LYS A 156 -22.73 31.70 -4.02
N GLN A 157 -22.88 32.99 -4.26
CA GLN A 157 -23.98 33.53 -5.08
C GLN A 157 -23.84 33.15 -6.56
N ASP A 158 -22.61 33.00 -7.07
CA ASP A 158 -22.31 32.64 -8.46
C ASP A 158 -22.53 31.16 -8.80
N ILE A 159 -22.97 30.35 -7.84
CA ILE A 159 -23.28 28.93 -8.05
C ILE A 159 -24.79 28.75 -8.09
N ASN A 160 -25.28 28.02 -9.09
CA ASN A 160 -26.68 27.65 -9.21
C ASN A 160 -26.89 26.19 -8.80
N GLU A 161 -27.87 25.95 -7.93
CA GLU A 161 -28.26 24.61 -7.46
C GLU A 161 -28.70 23.70 -8.61
N CYS A 162 -29.34 24.25 -9.64
CA CYS A 162 -29.84 23.46 -10.76
C CYS A 162 -28.74 22.76 -11.56
N TRP A 163 -27.49 23.21 -11.46
CA TRP A 163 -26.35 22.55 -12.10
C TRP A 163 -26.11 21.13 -11.57
N TYR A 164 -26.58 20.84 -10.35
CA TYR A 164 -26.44 19.52 -9.74
C TYR A 164 -27.63 18.59 -10.02
N ASN A 165 -28.65 19.03 -10.76
CA ASN A 165 -29.85 18.23 -11.04
C ASN A 165 -29.52 16.90 -11.76
N GLU A 166 -28.51 16.89 -12.63
CA GLU A 166 -28.04 15.65 -13.29
C GLU A 166 -27.38 14.68 -12.32
N VAL A 167 -26.75 15.19 -11.25
CA VAL A 167 -26.01 14.37 -10.28
C VAL A 167 -26.98 13.51 -9.47
N ILE A 168 -28.12 14.08 -9.07
CA ILE A 168 -29.15 13.44 -8.24
C ILE A 168 -30.15 12.58 -9.02
N GLN A 169 -30.06 12.54 -10.36
CA GLN A 169 -30.95 11.68 -11.15
C GLN A 169 -30.76 10.21 -10.78
N PRO A 170 -31.82 9.38 -10.85
CA PRO A 170 -31.66 7.93 -10.73
C PRO A 170 -30.59 7.40 -11.69
N ILE A 171 -29.76 6.50 -11.17
CA ILE A 171 -28.76 5.76 -11.93
C ILE A 171 -29.51 4.84 -12.88
N SER A 172 -29.18 4.96 -14.18
CA SER A 172 -29.77 4.12 -15.21
C SER A 172 -29.10 2.75 -15.24
N LYS A 173 -29.81 1.74 -15.77
CA LYS A 173 -29.25 0.40 -15.96
C LYS A 173 -28.00 0.41 -16.83
N SER A 174 -28.00 1.19 -17.92
CA SER A 174 -26.86 1.28 -18.84
C SER A 174 -25.63 1.88 -18.17
N GLU A 175 -25.81 2.93 -17.37
CA GLU A 175 -24.72 3.55 -16.61
C GLU A 175 -24.16 2.59 -15.55
N TRP A 176 -25.03 1.93 -14.78
CA TRP A 176 -24.63 0.95 -13.77
C TRP A 176 -23.81 -0.19 -14.38
N ASP A 177 -24.34 -0.82 -15.43
CA ASP A 177 -23.67 -1.92 -16.12
C ASP A 177 -22.35 -1.47 -16.76
N HIS A 178 -22.31 -0.26 -17.33
CA HIS A 178 -21.08 0.30 -17.89
C HIS A 178 -20.01 0.48 -16.82
N MET A 179 -20.38 1.01 -15.65
CA MET A 179 -19.44 1.26 -14.56
C MET A 179 -18.89 -0.03 -13.96
N ILE A 180 -19.71 -1.07 -13.83
CA ILE A 180 -19.28 -2.40 -13.39
C ILE A 180 -18.28 -3.01 -14.39
N ARG A 181 -18.55 -2.92 -15.70
CA ARG A 181 -17.63 -3.42 -16.73
C ARG A 181 -16.25 -2.75 -16.65
N GLN A 182 -16.22 -1.46 -16.31
CA GLN A 182 -14.98 -0.67 -16.18
C GLN A 182 -14.23 -0.86 -14.86
N LEU A 183 -14.69 -1.74 -13.95
CA LEU A 183 -13.92 -2.05 -12.75
C LEU A 183 -12.59 -2.71 -13.13
N ALA A 184 -11.52 -2.35 -12.44
CA ALA A 184 -10.23 -3.00 -12.64
C ALA A 184 -10.20 -4.37 -11.93
N ASN A 185 -9.51 -5.34 -12.50
CA ASN A 185 -9.37 -6.65 -11.87
C ASN A 185 -8.33 -6.64 -10.73
N ASP A 186 -8.31 -7.70 -9.93
CA ASP A 186 -7.32 -8.00 -8.90
C ASP A 186 -7.22 -6.88 -7.83
N LYS A 187 -8.38 -6.31 -7.49
CA LYS A 187 -8.49 -5.30 -6.44
C LYS A 187 -8.76 -5.98 -5.10
N ALA A 188 -8.15 -5.42 -4.06
CA ALA A 188 -8.38 -5.83 -2.68
C ALA A 188 -9.86 -5.70 -2.31
N LEU A 189 -10.35 -6.71 -1.59
CA LEU A 189 -11.75 -6.91 -1.26
C LEU A 189 -12.13 -6.18 0.03
N GLY A 190 -13.42 -5.85 0.15
CA GLY A 190 -14.03 -5.41 1.41
C GLY A 190 -14.25 -6.57 2.37
N ILE A 191 -15.09 -6.36 3.37
CA ILE A 191 -15.41 -7.36 4.41
C ILE A 191 -16.20 -8.52 3.79
N SER A 192 -17.13 -8.22 2.88
CA SER A 192 -17.97 -9.22 2.19
C SER A 192 -17.21 -10.20 1.30
N GLN A 193 -15.93 -9.93 1.00
CA GLN A 193 -15.13 -10.68 0.03
C GLN A 193 -15.69 -10.68 -1.41
N ILE A 194 -16.64 -9.79 -1.73
CA ILE A 194 -17.17 -9.66 -3.09
C ILE A 194 -16.15 -8.95 -3.99
N SER A 195 -15.68 -9.63 -5.03
CA SER A 195 -14.71 -9.08 -5.96
C SER A 195 -15.33 -8.28 -7.11
N ASN A 196 -14.50 -7.48 -7.79
CA ASN A 196 -14.93 -6.76 -8.99
C ASN A 196 -15.36 -7.73 -10.11
N GLU A 197 -14.67 -8.86 -10.22
CA GLU A 197 -14.94 -9.93 -11.17
C GLU A 197 -16.30 -10.56 -10.89
N MET A 198 -16.62 -10.84 -9.63
CA MET A 198 -17.94 -11.35 -9.24
C MET A 198 -19.06 -10.39 -9.68
N LEU A 199 -18.87 -9.07 -9.50
CA LEU A 199 -19.84 -8.08 -9.98
C LEU A 199 -19.96 -8.04 -11.51
N LYS A 200 -18.85 -8.22 -12.24
CA LYS A 200 -18.87 -8.27 -13.71
C LYS A 200 -19.68 -9.47 -14.22
N HIS A 201 -19.52 -10.62 -13.57
CA HIS A 201 -20.14 -11.88 -13.94
C HIS A 201 -21.53 -12.11 -13.32
N MET A 202 -22.03 -11.20 -12.47
CA MET A 202 -23.33 -11.39 -11.84
C MET A 202 -24.49 -11.40 -12.86
N GLY A 203 -25.48 -12.25 -12.59
CA GLY A 203 -26.67 -12.40 -13.43
C GLY A 203 -27.59 -11.18 -13.43
N ILE A 204 -28.53 -11.16 -14.38
CA ILE A 204 -29.43 -10.02 -14.62
C ILE A 204 -30.25 -9.65 -13.37
N SER A 205 -30.75 -10.64 -12.63
CA SER A 205 -31.52 -10.41 -11.40
C SER A 205 -30.69 -9.69 -10.34
N MET A 206 -29.43 -10.10 -10.13
CA MET A 206 -28.53 -9.46 -9.17
C MET A 206 -28.13 -8.04 -9.60
N LYS A 207 -27.92 -7.81 -10.91
CA LYS A 207 -27.71 -6.45 -11.44
C LYS A 207 -28.89 -5.54 -11.14
N SER A 208 -30.11 -6.04 -11.31
CA SER A 208 -31.34 -5.29 -11.01
C SER A 208 -31.46 -4.94 -9.53
N VAL A 209 -31.22 -5.90 -8.63
CA VAL A 209 -31.31 -5.68 -7.18
C VAL A 209 -30.23 -4.70 -6.70
N THR A 210 -28.99 -4.87 -7.14
CA THR A 210 -27.88 -3.97 -6.74
C THR A 210 -28.08 -2.54 -7.27
N LEU A 211 -28.65 -2.39 -8.47
CA LEU A 211 -29.04 -1.08 -8.99
C LEU A 211 -30.16 -0.42 -8.17
N LYS A 212 -31.19 -1.18 -7.79
CA LYS A 212 -32.26 -0.68 -6.91
C LYS A 212 -31.69 -0.22 -5.58
N LEU A 213 -30.79 -0.99 -4.98
CA LEU A 213 -30.10 -0.61 -3.74
C LEU A 213 -29.29 0.70 -3.93
N ALA A 214 -28.53 0.81 -5.01
CA ALA A 214 -27.74 2.00 -5.33
C ALA A 214 -28.63 3.26 -5.47
N ASN A 215 -29.76 3.12 -6.16
CA ASN A 215 -30.73 4.21 -6.31
C ASN A 215 -31.42 4.56 -4.99
N LEU A 216 -31.75 3.57 -4.16
CA LEU A 216 -32.31 3.82 -2.84
C LEU A 216 -31.34 4.61 -1.96
N CYS A 217 -30.05 4.26 -1.97
CA CYS A 217 -29.02 5.01 -1.26
C CYS A 217 -28.97 6.48 -1.72
N LEU A 218 -29.02 6.71 -3.03
CA LEU A 218 -29.02 8.05 -3.61
C LEU A 218 -30.28 8.85 -3.26
N GLN A 219 -31.45 8.22 -3.23
CA GLN A 219 -32.72 8.86 -2.89
C GLN A 219 -32.81 9.23 -1.42
N VAL A 220 -32.37 8.34 -0.53
CA VAL A 220 -32.44 8.53 0.92
C VAL A 220 -31.30 9.43 1.43
N GLY A 221 -30.16 9.43 0.74
CA GLY A 221 -28.97 10.12 1.21
C GLY A 221 -28.22 9.35 2.31
N ASP A 222 -28.28 8.02 2.28
CA ASP A 222 -27.61 7.15 3.25
C ASP A 222 -27.13 5.84 2.59
N ILE A 223 -26.32 5.06 3.31
CA ILE A 223 -25.78 3.76 2.93
C ILE A 223 -26.19 2.68 3.94
N PRO A 224 -26.23 1.39 3.54
CA PRO A 224 -26.40 0.28 4.46
C PRO A 224 -25.39 0.32 5.62
N GLU A 225 -25.80 -0.11 6.81
CA GLU A 225 -24.92 -0.11 7.99
C GLU A 225 -23.68 -0.96 7.75
N GLU A 226 -23.83 -2.09 7.06
CA GLU A 226 -22.74 -3.02 6.74
C GLU A 226 -21.67 -2.34 5.87
N TRP A 227 -22.05 -1.36 5.04
CA TRP A 227 -21.12 -0.60 4.21
C TRP A 227 -20.31 0.43 5.01
N ARG A 228 -20.68 0.71 6.26
CA ARG A 228 -19.92 1.58 7.19
C ARG A 228 -18.77 0.83 7.86
N HIS A 229 -18.76 -0.49 7.78
CA HIS A 229 -17.66 -1.32 8.28
C HIS A 229 -16.52 -1.36 7.26
N ALA A 230 -15.28 -1.26 7.73
CA ALA A 230 -14.12 -1.23 6.86
C ALA A 230 -12.88 -1.91 7.45
N LEU A 231 -12.01 -2.41 6.56
CA LEU A 231 -10.72 -3.00 6.95
C LEU A 231 -9.59 -2.01 6.71
N LEU A 232 -8.74 -1.80 7.71
CA LEU A 232 -7.58 -0.96 7.62
C LEU A 232 -6.35 -1.81 7.31
N TYR A 233 -5.74 -1.56 6.16
CA TYR A 233 -4.49 -2.18 5.71
C TYR A 233 -3.34 -1.16 5.75
N LEU A 234 -2.15 -1.57 6.18
CA LEU A 234 -0.99 -0.69 6.26
C LEU A 234 -0.08 -0.84 5.04
N ILE A 235 0.32 0.30 4.48
CA ILE A 235 1.35 0.38 3.44
C ILE A 235 2.54 1.18 3.94
N LEU A 236 3.75 0.73 3.60
CA LEU A 236 4.99 1.43 3.95
C LEU A 236 5.07 2.80 3.27
N LYS A 237 5.39 3.84 4.05
CA LYS A 237 5.81 5.14 3.48
C LYS A 237 7.23 5.07 2.95
N ILE A 238 8.09 4.36 3.67
CA ILE A 238 9.53 4.24 3.46
C ILE A 238 9.88 2.75 3.57
N MET A 239 10.87 2.31 2.79
CA MET A 239 11.27 0.90 2.69
C MET A 239 11.59 0.24 4.04
N ASP A 240 12.22 0.99 4.94
CA ASP A 240 12.47 0.57 6.32
C ASP A 240 11.52 1.28 7.28
N TRP A 241 10.69 0.50 7.97
CA TRP A 241 9.74 1.02 8.95
C TRP A 241 10.18 0.84 10.39
N GLU A 242 11.21 0.04 10.67
CA GLU A 242 11.70 -0.20 12.05
C GLU A 242 10.56 -0.47 13.06
N TYR A 243 9.51 -1.17 12.61
CA TYR A 243 8.32 -1.46 13.40
C TYR A 243 7.51 -0.22 13.86
N SER A 244 7.76 0.97 13.30
CA SER A 244 7.07 2.22 13.66
C SER A 244 5.83 2.48 12.81
N LEU A 245 4.68 2.64 13.48
CA LEU A 245 3.40 2.95 12.83
C LEU A 245 3.38 4.33 12.15
N THR A 246 4.26 5.25 12.55
CA THR A 246 4.37 6.60 11.96
C THR A 246 4.86 6.57 10.50
N LYS A 247 5.70 5.56 10.18
CA LYS A 247 6.26 5.27 8.85
C LYS A 247 5.29 4.46 7.98
N THR A 248 4.04 4.29 8.40
CA THR A 248 2.99 3.58 7.64
C THR A 248 1.91 4.55 7.15
N ARG A 249 1.21 4.16 6.07
CA ARG A 249 -0.01 4.77 5.54
C ARG A 249 -1.17 3.81 5.77
N PRO A 250 -2.23 4.21 6.49
CA PRO A 250 -3.45 3.44 6.54
C PRO A 250 -4.18 3.57 5.20
N ILE A 251 -4.64 2.45 4.66
CA ILE A 251 -5.56 2.38 3.52
C ILE A 251 -6.79 1.61 3.96
N ILE A 252 -7.95 2.16 3.63
CA ILE A 252 -9.23 1.56 3.96
C ILE A 252 -9.72 0.72 2.79
N LEU A 253 -10.00 -0.55 3.07
CA LEU A 253 -10.69 -1.46 2.17
C LEU A 253 -12.19 -1.40 2.48
N LEU A 254 -12.95 -1.04 1.46
CA LEU A 254 -14.40 -0.81 1.51
C LEU A 254 -15.13 -1.76 0.58
N GLU A 255 -16.41 -1.93 0.85
CA GLU A 255 -17.33 -2.72 0.04
C GLU A 255 -17.33 -2.32 -1.43
N THR A 256 -17.31 -3.34 -2.30
CA THR A 256 -17.16 -3.12 -3.74
C THR A 256 -18.36 -2.40 -4.33
N LEU A 257 -19.58 -2.77 -3.93
CA LEU A 257 -20.81 -2.10 -4.38
C LEU A 257 -20.89 -0.63 -3.94
N ARG A 258 -20.47 -0.32 -2.69
CA ARG A 258 -20.32 1.06 -2.20
C ARG A 258 -19.42 1.88 -3.14
N LYS A 259 -18.27 1.32 -3.52
CA LYS A 259 -17.34 1.98 -4.46
C LYS A 259 -17.95 2.21 -5.83
N VAL A 260 -18.77 1.28 -6.36
CA VAL A 260 -19.44 1.47 -7.66
C VAL A 260 -20.40 2.66 -7.61
N LEU A 261 -21.26 2.72 -6.59
CA LEU A 261 -22.17 3.83 -6.36
C LEU A 261 -21.41 5.16 -6.24
N MET A 262 -20.40 5.21 -5.36
CA MET A 262 -19.60 6.43 -5.17
C MET A 262 -18.84 6.83 -6.43
N LYS A 263 -18.36 5.88 -7.24
CA LYS A 263 -17.68 6.20 -8.49
C LYS A 263 -18.60 6.88 -9.50
N ILE A 264 -19.87 6.50 -9.58
CA ILE A 264 -20.87 7.18 -10.41
C ILE A 264 -21.09 8.61 -9.91
N ILE A 265 -21.34 8.76 -8.61
CA ILE A 265 -21.63 10.07 -8.01
C ILE A 265 -20.43 11.01 -8.16
N THR A 266 -19.22 10.55 -7.83
CA THR A 266 -17.99 11.32 -8.01
C THR A 266 -17.81 11.72 -9.47
N LYS A 267 -18.05 10.82 -10.44
CA LYS A 267 -17.93 11.15 -11.87
C LYS A 267 -18.90 12.25 -12.29
N ARG A 268 -20.17 12.14 -11.90
CA ARG A 268 -21.20 13.15 -12.19
C ARG A 268 -20.88 14.49 -11.52
N LEU A 269 -20.50 14.46 -10.25
CA LEU A 269 -20.18 15.66 -9.47
C LEU A 269 -18.93 16.37 -9.99
N SER A 270 -17.85 15.63 -10.23
CA SER A 270 -16.60 16.18 -10.78
C SER A 270 -16.80 16.80 -12.16
N LYS A 271 -17.67 16.21 -12.99
CA LYS A 271 -18.04 16.78 -14.30
C LYS A 271 -18.66 18.18 -14.13
N VAL A 272 -19.68 18.31 -13.28
CA VAL A 272 -20.35 19.60 -13.01
C VAL A 272 -19.37 20.62 -12.44
N ILE A 273 -18.55 20.21 -11.45
CA ILE A 273 -17.57 21.09 -10.82
C ILE A 273 -16.54 21.62 -11.82
N ALA A 274 -16.06 20.76 -12.73
CA ALA A 274 -15.10 21.12 -13.76
C ALA A 274 -15.72 22.01 -14.84
N GLU A 275 -16.84 21.61 -15.44
CA GLU A 275 -17.50 22.34 -16.54
C GLU A 275 -17.96 23.75 -16.12
N ARG A 276 -18.38 23.91 -14.86
CA ARG A 276 -18.84 25.19 -14.31
C ARG A 276 -17.74 25.97 -13.59
N ASN A 277 -16.50 25.45 -13.58
CA ASN A 277 -15.36 26.05 -12.88
C ASN A 277 -15.68 26.46 -11.44
N ILE A 278 -16.31 25.55 -10.66
CA ILE A 278 -16.80 25.86 -9.31
C ILE A 278 -15.64 26.04 -8.31
N LEU A 279 -14.64 25.16 -8.42
CA LEU A 279 -13.40 25.20 -7.65
C LEU A 279 -12.35 26.05 -8.40
N LYS A 280 -12.65 27.35 -8.57
CA LYS A 280 -11.78 28.34 -9.24
C LYS A 280 -10.38 28.42 -8.59
N GLY A 281 -9.37 28.77 -9.38
CA GLY A 281 -8.02 29.14 -8.91
C GLY A 281 -6.96 28.07 -9.14
N GLY A 282 -5.95 28.03 -8.26
CA GLY A 282 -4.79 27.14 -8.35
C GLY A 282 -5.01 25.70 -7.86
N ASN A 283 -6.23 25.16 -7.94
CA ASN A 283 -6.45 23.75 -7.65
C ASN A 283 -6.16 22.90 -8.89
N HIS A 284 -5.08 22.13 -8.86
CA HIS A 284 -4.64 21.29 -9.99
C HIS A 284 -4.78 19.79 -9.73
N ALA A 285 -5.38 19.40 -8.60
CA ALA A 285 -5.57 18.00 -8.20
C ALA A 285 -7.06 17.67 -7.94
N GLY A 286 -7.40 16.39 -8.06
CA GLY A 286 -8.73 15.85 -7.69
C GLY A 286 -9.87 16.06 -8.70
N LEU A 287 -9.69 16.95 -9.69
CA LEU A 287 -10.62 17.12 -10.80
C LEU A 287 -10.07 16.54 -12.12
N PRO A 288 -10.96 16.09 -13.03
CA PRO A 288 -10.56 15.71 -14.39
C PRO A 288 -9.81 16.85 -15.08
N GLY A 289 -8.74 16.52 -15.81
CA GLY A 289 -7.90 17.49 -16.51
C GLY A 289 -6.84 18.18 -15.64
N GLY A 290 -6.79 17.91 -14.33
CA GLY A 290 -5.71 18.35 -13.46
C GLY A 290 -4.37 17.71 -13.80
N SER A 291 -3.28 18.47 -13.69
CA SER A 291 -1.91 18.00 -13.93
C SER A 291 -0.94 18.71 -13.00
N THR A 292 0.09 18.01 -12.55
CA THR A 292 1.22 18.59 -11.80
C THR A 292 2.11 19.47 -12.69
N GLU A 293 2.01 19.32 -14.01
CA GLU A 293 2.78 20.09 -14.98
C GLU A 293 2.47 21.59 -14.91
N VAL A 294 1.19 21.96 -14.74
CA VAL A 294 0.78 23.36 -14.72
C VAL A 294 1.36 24.11 -13.51
N PRO A 295 1.22 23.63 -12.24
CA PRO A 295 1.91 24.22 -11.10
C PRO A 295 3.43 24.30 -11.27
N LEU A 296 4.06 23.24 -11.79
CA LEU A 296 5.51 23.21 -12.01
C LEU A 296 5.94 24.27 -13.01
N ARG A 297 5.18 24.42 -14.11
CA ARG A 297 5.44 25.46 -15.11
C ARG A 297 5.28 26.86 -14.53
N ILE A 298 4.23 27.11 -13.73
CA ILE A 298 4.04 28.40 -13.04
C ILE A 298 5.25 28.72 -12.16
N ILE A 299 5.69 27.77 -11.33
CA ILE A 299 6.86 27.95 -10.46
C ILE A 299 8.12 28.21 -11.30
N ASN A 300 8.36 27.44 -12.36
CA ASN A 300 9.51 27.64 -13.24
C ASN A 300 9.50 29.01 -13.91
N THR A 301 8.36 29.46 -14.42
CA THR A 301 8.23 30.79 -15.03
C THR A 301 8.46 31.91 -14.01
N CYS A 302 7.99 31.76 -12.77
CA CYS A 302 8.31 32.72 -11.70
C CYS A 302 9.82 32.77 -11.41
N ILE A 303 10.50 31.62 -11.38
CA ILE A 303 11.95 31.54 -11.19
C ILE A 303 12.70 32.21 -12.35
N GLU A 304 12.27 31.97 -13.59
CA GLU A 304 12.88 32.56 -14.79
C GLU A 304 12.71 34.08 -14.84
N ASP A 305 11.51 34.58 -14.53
CA ASP A 305 11.22 36.02 -14.50
C ASP A 305 12.04 36.75 -13.43
N ALA A 306 12.13 36.17 -12.22
CA ALA A 306 12.94 36.71 -11.14
C ALA A 306 14.43 36.78 -11.53
N LYS A 307 14.96 35.73 -12.17
CA LYS A 307 16.33 35.71 -12.68
C LYS A 307 16.55 36.77 -13.77
N LYS A 308 15.64 36.88 -14.73
CA LYS A 308 15.74 37.83 -15.85
C LYS A 308 15.72 39.28 -15.38
N ASN A 309 14.91 39.58 -14.37
CA ASN A 309 14.74 40.93 -13.84
C ASN A 309 15.67 41.24 -12.65
N ASN A 310 16.56 40.31 -12.28
CA ASN A 310 17.44 40.40 -11.12
C ASN A 310 16.70 40.77 -9.83
N LYS A 311 15.55 40.12 -9.59
CA LYS A 311 14.71 40.31 -8.41
C LYS A 311 14.77 39.08 -7.52
N GLU A 312 14.60 39.30 -6.23
CA GLU A 312 14.46 38.23 -5.25
C GLU A 312 13.07 37.55 -5.37
N LEU A 313 13.04 36.21 -5.27
CA LEU A 313 11.83 35.41 -5.28
C LEU A 313 11.73 34.59 -4.00
N TRP A 314 10.62 34.74 -3.28
CA TRP A 314 10.31 33.99 -2.08
C TRP A 314 9.25 32.93 -2.38
N LEU A 315 9.56 31.65 -2.15
CA LEU A 315 8.62 30.54 -2.31
C LEU A 315 8.29 29.94 -0.94
N THR A 316 7.00 29.77 -0.65
CA THR A 316 6.52 29.12 0.58
C THR A 316 5.82 27.81 0.23
N PHE A 317 6.28 26.71 0.81
CA PHE A 317 5.66 25.40 0.69
C PHE A 317 4.95 25.03 1.99
N GLN A 318 3.71 24.57 1.89
CA GLN A 318 2.91 24.13 3.04
C GLN A 318 2.44 22.70 2.79
N ASP A 319 2.73 21.80 3.74
CA ASP A 319 2.23 20.42 3.75
C ASP A 319 1.35 20.17 4.96
N LEU A 320 0.22 19.48 4.75
CA LEU A 320 -0.74 19.18 5.80
C LEU A 320 -0.52 17.78 6.34
N SER A 321 -0.06 17.69 7.59
CA SER A 321 0.11 16.41 8.27
C SER A 321 -1.21 15.65 8.40
N LYS A 322 -1.26 14.43 7.84
CA LYS A 322 -2.40 13.49 7.94
C LYS A 322 -3.74 14.12 7.47
N ALA A 323 -3.73 14.83 6.35
CA ALA A 323 -4.88 15.59 5.83
C ALA A 323 -6.23 14.83 5.89
N TYR A 324 -6.32 13.63 5.30
CA TYR A 324 -7.55 12.83 5.30
C TYR A 324 -8.09 12.54 6.72
N ASN A 325 -7.21 12.20 7.66
CA ASN A 325 -7.58 11.80 9.02
C ASN A 325 -8.01 12.99 9.89
N ARG A 326 -7.78 14.23 9.44
CA ARG A 326 -8.06 15.46 10.21
C ARG A 326 -9.23 16.27 9.66
N VAL A 327 -9.90 15.80 8.61
CA VAL A 327 -11.08 16.47 8.07
C VAL A 327 -12.20 16.41 9.10
N ASP A 328 -12.62 17.58 9.60
CA ASP A 328 -13.80 17.70 10.46
C ASP A 328 -15.07 17.62 9.60
N ILE A 329 -15.95 16.68 9.95
CA ILE A 329 -17.17 16.39 9.18
C ILE A 329 -18.16 17.57 9.19
N LYS A 330 -18.22 18.35 10.28
CA LYS A 330 -19.07 19.55 10.35
C LYS A 330 -18.54 20.63 9.40
N MET A 331 -17.23 20.86 9.39
CA MET A 331 -16.59 21.80 8.48
C MET A 331 -16.70 21.37 7.02
N LEU A 332 -16.59 20.07 6.75
CA LEU A 332 -16.83 19.49 5.42
C LEU A 332 -18.26 19.74 4.96
N ARG A 333 -19.26 19.50 5.82
CA ARG A 333 -20.66 19.82 5.53
C ARG A 333 -20.84 21.28 5.11
N LEU A 334 -20.28 22.21 5.87
CA LEU A 334 -20.33 23.63 5.57
C LEU A 334 -19.63 23.97 4.24
N ALA A 335 -18.51 23.29 3.92
CA ALA A 335 -17.82 23.47 2.64
C ALA A 335 -18.68 23.00 1.45
N LEU A 336 -19.41 21.88 1.59
CA LEU A 336 -20.31 21.37 0.56
C LEU A 336 -21.55 22.28 0.38
N GLN A 337 -22.12 22.76 1.49
CA GLN A 337 -23.23 23.73 1.48
C GLN A 337 -22.82 25.07 0.86
N ARG A 338 -21.58 25.51 1.10
CA ARG A 338 -21.02 26.73 0.48
C ARG A 338 -21.10 26.68 -1.05
N ILE A 339 -20.84 25.52 -1.64
CA ILE A 339 -20.93 25.32 -3.10
C ILE A 339 -22.30 24.79 -3.54
N LYS A 340 -23.31 24.87 -2.67
CA LYS A 340 -24.71 24.53 -2.97
C LYS A 340 -24.91 23.12 -3.53
N ILE A 341 -24.11 22.15 -3.09
CA ILE A 341 -24.38 20.75 -3.37
C ILE A 341 -25.74 20.38 -2.75
N PRO A 342 -26.61 19.64 -3.46
CA PRO A 342 -27.90 19.21 -2.94
C PRO A 342 -27.79 18.47 -1.61
N GLU A 343 -28.69 18.77 -0.68
CA GLU A 343 -28.65 18.27 0.70
C GLU A 343 -28.62 16.73 0.76
N VAL A 344 -29.35 16.04 -0.13
CA VAL A 344 -29.35 14.57 -0.22
C VAL A 344 -27.95 13.99 -0.50
N LEU A 345 -27.16 14.65 -1.36
CA LEU A 345 -25.78 14.25 -1.65
C LEU A 345 -24.85 14.57 -0.47
N ILE A 346 -25.06 15.72 0.19
CA ILE A 346 -24.31 16.08 1.38
C ILE A 346 -24.51 15.02 2.47
N CYS A 347 -25.76 14.62 2.72
CA CYS A 347 -26.09 13.54 3.65
C CYS A 347 -25.41 12.23 3.25
N LEU A 348 -25.54 11.82 1.99
CA LEU A 348 -24.93 10.59 1.49
C LEU A 348 -23.42 10.58 1.74
N MET A 349 -22.74 11.67 1.38
CA MET A 349 -21.29 11.82 1.48
C MET A 349 -20.80 11.88 2.93
N ILE A 350 -21.54 12.53 3.82
CA ILE A 350 -21.22 12.57 5.26
C ILE A 350 -21.45 11.21 5.93
N ASN A 351 -22.53 10.53 5.55
CA ASN A 351 -22.91 9.24 6.11
C ASN A 351 -21.93 8.12 5.73
N LEU A 352 -21.13 8.29 4.68
CA LEU A 352 -19.99 7.42 4.36
C LEU A 352 -18.97 7.29 5.50
N PHE A 353 -18.78 8.36 6.27
CA PHE A 353 -17.75 8.49 7.29
C PHE A 353 -18.32 8.51 8.71
N THR A 354 -19.63 8.75 8.85
CA THR A 354 -20.31 8.83 10.14
C THR A 354 -20.50 7.44 10.75
N ASN A 355 -20.11 7.26 12.01
CA ASN A 355 -20.16 5.99 12.73
C ASN A 355 -19.44 4.85 11.98
N SER A 356 -18.40 5.16 11.21
CA SER A 356 -17.60 4.14 10.53
C SER A 356 -16.87 3.30 11.56
N LYS A 357 -17.04 1.98 11.44
CA LYS A 357 -16.41 1.00 12.33
C LYS A 357 -15.28 0.28 11.59
N LYS A 358 -14.07 0.31 12.13
CA LYS A 358 -12.84 -0.14 11.46
C LYS A 358 -12.19 -1.28 12.24
N SER A 359 -11.57 -2.21 11.51
CA SER A 359 -10.68 -3.23 12.07
C SER A 359 -9.36 -3.24 11.32
N VAL A 360 -8.24 -3.40 12.02
CA VAL A 360 -6.91 -3.45 11.39
C VAL A 360 -6.61 -4.88 10.95
N ILE A 361 -6.12 -5.06 9.72
CA ILE A 361 -5.67 -6.36 9.21
C ILE A 361 -4.30 -6.69 9.83
N LYS A 362 -4.23 -7.83 10.53
CA LYS A 362 -3.01 -8.47 11.05
C LYS A 362 -2.64 -9.67 10.19
N GLU A 363 -1.52 -10.32 10.49
CA GLU A 363 -1.12 -11.56 9.80
C GLU A 363 -2.06 -12.73 10.12
N ASN A 364 -2.51 -12.83 11.38
CA ASN A 364 -3.35 -13.92 11.88
C ASN A 364 -4.85 -13.54 12.01
N GLY A 365 -5.31 -12.52 11.28
CA GLY A 365 -6.72 -12.11 11.32
C GLY A 365 -6.90 -10.60 11.35
N ILE A 366 -7.96 -10.14 12.01
CA ILE A 366 -8.30 -8.72 12.15
C ILE A 366 -8.41 -8.35 13.63
N THR A 367 -8.18 -7.10 13.98
CA THR A 367 -8.38 -6.61 15.35
C THR A 367 -9.86 -6.49 15.69
N ARG A 368 -10.14 -6.37 17.00
CA ARG A 368 -11.40 -5.81 17.50
C ARG A 368 -11.76 -4.51 16.76
N GLN A 369 -13.06 -4.34 16.57
CA GLN A 369 -13.61 -3.21 15.84
C GLN A 369 -13.58 -1.95 16.71
N TYR A 370 -13.25 -0.81 16.11
CA TYR A 370 -13.28 0.50 16.77
C TYR A 370 -13.97 1.53 15.89
N THR A 371 -14.59 2.53 16.52
CA THR A 371 -15.32 3.59 15.82
C THR A 371 -14.38 4.76 15.51
N SER A 372 -14.41 5.22 14.26
CA SER A 372 -13.73 6.44 13.80
C SER A 372 -14.68 7.63 13.93
N ILE A 373 -14.27 8.69 14.62
CA ILE A 373 -15.12 9.86 14.88
C ILE A 373 -14.83 11.02 13.91
N ILE A 374 -13.60 11.14 13.40
CA ILE A 374 -13.13 12.24 12.55
C ILE A 374 -12.37 11.68 11.34
N GLY A 375 -12.33 12.47 10.27
CA GLY A 375 -11.58 12.20 9.06
C GLY A 375 -12.41 11.51 7.99
N ILE A 376 -11.89 11.55 6.79
CA ILE A 376 -12.41 10.83 5.63
C ILE A 376 -11.48 9.67 5.29
N ASP A 377 -12.02 8.63 4.67
CA ASP A 377 -11.28 7.39 4.45
C ASP A 377 -10.31 7.50 3.28
N GLN A 378 -9.02 7.26 3.55
CA GLN A 378 -7.99 7.10 2.53
C GLN A 378 -8.21 5.77 1.79
N GLY A 379 -8.91 5.83 0.65
CA GLY A 379 -9.34 4.65 -0.11
C GLY A 379 -10.79 4.72 -0.59
N GLU A 380 -11.57 5.67 -0.07
CA GLU A 380 -12.88 6.01 -0.62
C GLU A 380 -12.74 6.81 -1.92
N VAL A 381 -13.62 6.54 -2.89
CA VAL A 381 -13.58 7.06 -4.26
C VAL A 381 -13.80 8.57 -4.29
N ILE A 382 -14.65 9.09 -3.40
CA ILE A 382 -14.97 10.53 -3.34
C ILE A 382 -13.98 11.34 -2.50
N SER A 383 -13.16 10.70 -1.67
CA SER A 383 -12.27 11.39 -0.72
C SER A 383 -11.26 12.33 -1.36
N LEU A 384 -10.88 12.14 -2.63
CA LEU A 384 -9.94 13.04 -3.32
C LEU A 384 -10.62 14.36 -3.75
N LEU A 385 -11.95 14.32 -3.96
CA LEU A 385 -12.74 15.49 -4.33
C LEU A 385 -13.14 16.33 -3.11
N LEU A 386 -13.27 15.68 -1.94
CA LEU A 386 -13.59 16.27 -0.65
C LEU A 386 -12.36 16.88 0.02
#